data_AF-A0A3C0C0F3-F1
#
_entry.id   AF-A0A3C0C0F3-F1
#
_cell.length_a   1.000
_cell.length_b   1.000
_cell.length_c   1.000
_cell.angle_alpha   90.00
_cell.angle_beta   90.00
_cell.angle_gamma   90.00
#
_symmetry.space_group_name_H-M   'P 1'
#
loop_
_entity.id
_entity.type
_entity.pdbx_description
1 polymer ?
#
loop_
_entity_poly.entity_id
_entity_poly.type
_entity_poly.pdbx_seq_one_letter_code
_entity_poly.pdbx_strand_id
1 'polypeptide(L)'
;RGVDPDFVVPGLELATSLVLELCGGEPSKVIIAGKPPKANRPFKFDLGLVKRLSGLDLEPREIKQLLTALGVGLDGKGKALKAAPPSWRPDITGPADLVEEVVRLVGVDNVPATPMTRAAGVAKPVLTEAQLRQRLTRRVLASRGFVEAVTWSFIPPIEAKLFGGGAPELTLSNPISTELAQMRPSLLPGLITAAQRNRDRGFADGALFELGQAYRGAAPEDQFVAASGVRFGHSALEGSGRHWSGEAPASDVFAVKEDAVAALAALGLAQASLTSAREAPPWFHPGRSGALKLGPKTVLGVFGELHPDLLASLGVDAPIAGFELYLDAIPPAKRKGAGRLALDASDLQPVRRDFAFLLDRDVAAGDVVRAALGADRALISDVGVFDVFTGQGVPEGRKSLAIEVTLQPREKTLTDAEIEAVAAKIVAAVTKATGGELRG
;
A
#
# COMPACT_ATOMS: atom_id res chain seq x y z
N ARG A 1 -8.55 -23.06 -32.14
CA ARG A 1 -7.94 -23.67 -33.35
C ARG A 1 -8.94 -24.70 -33.86
N GLY A 2 -9.42 -24.56 -35.09
CA GLY A 2 -10.38 -25.49 -35.72
C GLY A 2 -9.85 -25.93 -37.09
N VAL A 3 -10.33 -27.08 -37.59
CA VAL A 3 -10.05 -27.58 -38.95
C VAL A 3 -11.20 -27.16 -39.85
N ASP A 4 -10.89 -26.84 -41.12
CA ASP A 4 -11.90 -26.48 -42.12
C ASP A 4 -12.88 -27.65 -42.36
N PRO A 5 -14.18 -27.49 -42.03
CA PRO A 5 -15.16 -28.54 -42.23
C PRO A 5 -15.42 -28.87 -43.71
N ASP A 6 -15.19 -27.93 -44.64
CA ASP A 6 -15.43 -28.15 -46.07
C ASP A 6 -14.24 -28.85 -46.75
N PHE A 7 -13.06 -28.86 -46.12
CA PHE A 7 -11.86 -29.49 -46.65
C PHE A 7 -11.80 -31.00 -46.39
N VAL A 8 -12.73 -31.59 -45.64
CA VAL A 8 -12.70 -33.02 -45.27
C VAL A 8 -12.70 -33.94 -46.49
N VAL A 9 -13.59 -33.68 -47.46
CA VAL A 9 -13.68 -34.52 -48.68
C VAL A 9 -12.52 -34.24 -49.64
N PRO A 10 -12.18 -32.99 -49.99
CA PRO A 10 -10.98 -32.70 -50.79
C PRO A 10 -9.69 -33.26 -50.18
N GLY A 11 -9.53 -33.15 -48.87
CA GLY A 11 -8.36 -33.69 -48.15
C GLY A 11 -8.27 -35.21 -48.24
N LEU A 12 -9.40 -35.92 -48.16
CA LEU A 12 -9.46 -37.37 -48.34
C LEU A 12 -9.04 -37.79 -49.76
N GLU A 13 -9.52 -37.09 -50.79
CA GLU A 13 -9.18 -37.38 -52.18
C GLU A 13 -7.69 -37.13 -52.45
N LEU A 14 -7.13 -36.03 -51.93
CA LEU A 14 -5.70 -35.76 -52.01
C LEU A 14 -4.86 -36.84 -51.32
N ALA A 15 -5.27 -37.28 -50.13
CA ALA A 15 -4.58 -38.35 -49.42
C ALA A 15 -4.66 -39.69 -50.18
N THR A 16 -5.82 -40.01 -50.75
CA THR A 16 -6.01 -41.21 -51.57
C THR A 16 -5.12 -41.18 -52.81
N SER A 17 -5.07 -40.05 -53.52
CA SER A 17 -4.20 -39.88 -54.69
C SER A 17 -2.73 -40.10 -54.33
N LEU A 18 -2.26 -39.53 -53.21
CA LEU A 18 -0.88 -39.70 -52.76
C LEU A 18 -0.57 -41.17 -52.42
N VAL A 19 -1.49 -41.89 -51.80
CA VAL A 19 -1.32 -43.32 -51.51
C VAL A 19 -1.21 -44.13 -52.81
N LEU A 20 -2.06 -43.86 -53.79
CA LEU A 20 -2.00 -44.56 -55.08
C LEU A 20 -0.72 -44.28 -55.84
N GLU A 21 -0.24 -43.04 -55.81
CA GLU A 21 1.01 -42.64 -56.47
C GLU A 21 2.24 -43.29 -55.80
N LEU A 22 2.28 -43.32 -54.47
CA LEU A 22 3.46 -43.76 -53.72
C LEU A 22 3.50 -45.27 -53.45
N CYS A 23 2.35 -45.90 -53.23
CA CYS A 23 2.25 -47.28 -52.76
C CYS A 23 1.48 -48.19 -53.74
N GLY A 24 0.79 -47.63 -54.73
CA GLY A 24 -0.12 -48.37 -55.60
C GLY A 24 -1.41 -48.84 -54.89
N GLY A 25 -2.12 -49.78 -55.50
CA GLY A 25 -3.40 -50.33 -55.00
C GLY A 25 -4.63 -49.80 -55.74
N GLU A 26 -5.82 -50.14 -55.24
CA GLU A 26 -7.11 -49.70 -55.78
C GLU A 26 -7.96 -49.11 -54.64
N PRO A 27 -8.47 -47.86 -54.77
CA PRO A 27 -9.22 -47.22 -53.71
C PRO A 27 -10.64 -47.81 -53.62
N SER A 28 -11.16 -47.96 -52.40
CA SER A 28 -12.58 -48.26 -52.19
C SER A 28 -13.45 -47.02 -52.40
N LYS A 29 -14.78 -47.17 -52.27
CA LYS A 29 -15.71 -46.03 -52.24
C LYS A 29 -15.47 -45.15 -51.02
N VAL A 30 -15.64 -43.84 -51.19
CA VAL A 30 -15.62 -42.87 -50.08
C VAL A 30 -16.75 -43.19 -49.09
N ILE A 31 -16.41 -43.31 -47.81
CA ILE A 31 -17.37 -43.49 -46.71
C ILE A 31 -17.40 -42.21 -45.88
N ILE A 32 -18.53 -41.52 -45.88
CA ILE A 32 -18.76 -40.31 -45.06
C ILE A 32 -19.61 -40.68 -43.86
N ALA A 33 -19.09 -40.45 -42.66
CA ALA A 33 -19.82 -40.61 -41.40
C ALA A 33 -20.25 -39.24 -40.85
N GLY A 34 -21.55 -39.05 -40.64
CA GLY A 34 -22.11 -37.81 -40.08
C GLY A 34 -22.35 -36.70 -41.10
N LYS A 35 -22.48 -35.46 -40.62
CA LYS A 35 -22.63 -34.25 -41.43
C LYS A 35 -21.60 -33.21 -40.98
N PRO A 36 -20.98 -32.46 -41.90
CA PRO A 36 -20.10 -31.36 -41.52
C PRO A 36 -20.88 -30.34 -40.68
N PRO A 37 -20.26 -29.72 -39.67
CA PRO A 37 -20.89 -28.64 -38.92
C PRO A 37 -21.25 -27.50 -39.88
N LYS A 38 -22.34 -26.78 -39.60
CA LYS A 38 -22.72 -25.63 -40.43
C LYS A 38 -21.59 -24.60 -40.41
N ALA A 39 -21.05 -24.29 -41.59
CA ALA A 39 -20.04 -23.27 -41.78
C ALA A 39 -20.51 -21.88 -41.34
N ASN A 40 -19.55 -20.97 -41.21
CA ASN A 40 -19.71 -19.63 -40.65
C ASN A 40 -20.93 -18.90 -41.24
N ARG A 41 -21.82 -18.45 -40.35
CA ARG A 41 -23.10 -17.86 -40.75
C ARG A 41 -22.87 -16.48 -41.37
N PRO A 42 -23.46 -16.20 -42.56
CA PRO A 42 -23.36 -14.87 -43.12
C PRO A 42 -24.05 -13.82 -42.24
N PHE A 43 -23.46 -12.63 -42.18
CA PHE A 43 -23.99 -11.49 -41.42
C PHE A 43 -23.94 -10.20 -42.24
N LYS A 44 -24.68 -9.19 -41.80
CA LYS A 44 -24.67 -7.87 -42.43
C LYS A 44 -23.38 -7.13 -42.06
N PHE A 45 -22.66 -6.63 -43.05
CA PHE A 45 -21.44 -5.85 -42.88
C PHE A 45 -21.57 -4.52 -43.63
N ASP A 46 -21.36 -3.41 -42.92
CA ASP A 46 -21.31 -2.07 -43.51
C ASP A 46 -19.84 -1.65 -43.66
N LEU A 47 -19.41 -1.33 -44.88
CA LEU A 47 -18.03 -0.90 -45.16
C LEU A 47 -17.65 0.36 -44.37
N GLY A 48 -18.61 1.21 -44.01
CA GLY A 48 -18.38 2.38 -43.16
C GLY A 48 -17.89 2.03 -41.76
N LEU A 49 -18.05 0.77 -41.32
CA LEU A 49 -17.50 0.28 -40.06
C LEU A 49 -15.97 0.32 -40.03
N VAL A 50 -15.30 0.14 -41.18
CA VAL A 50 -13.83 0.20 -41.25
C VAL A 50 -13.35 1.56 -40.75
N LYS A 51 -13.83 2.64 -41.36
CA LYS A 51 -13.50 4.01 -40.91
C LYS A 51 -13.96 4.29 -39.50
N ARG A 52 -15.17 3.85 -39.13
CA ARG A 52 -15.75 4.13 -37.80
C ARG A 52 -14.96 3.48 -36.66
N LEU A 53 -14.51 2.25 -36.83
CA LEU A 53 -13.87 1.47 -35.77
C LEU A 53 -12.34 1.59 -35.79
N SER A 54 -11.73 1.76 -36.97
CA SER A 54 -10.27 1.86 -37.10
C SER A 54 -9.77 3.27 -37.43
N GLY A 55 -10.59 4.14 -38.01
CA GLY A 55 -10.12 5.42 -38.55
C GLY A 55 -9.48 5.33 -39.95
N LEU A 56 -9.26 4.12 -40.48
CA LEU A 56 -8.78 3.93 -41.85
C LEU A 56 -9.83 4.40 -42.86
N ASP A 57 -9.45 5.38 -43.69
CA ASP A 57 -10.31 5.93 -44.74
C ASP A 57 -9.96 5.30 -46.09
N LEU A 58 -10.45 4.07 -46.29
CA LEU A 58 -10.19 3.29 -47.50
C LEU A 58 -11.37 3.36 -48.46
N GLU A 59 -11.07 3.29 -49.75
CA GLU A 59 -12.11 3.22 -50.77
C GLU A 59 -12.91 1.91 -50.65
N PRO A 60 -14.25 1.91 -50.83
CA PRO A 60 -15.08 0.70 -50.74
C PRO A 60 -14.60 -0.45 -51.63
N ARG A 61 -13.94 -0.15 -52.76
CA ARG A 61 -13.37 -1.15 -53.66
C ARG A 61 -12.19 -1.88 -53.02
N GLU A 62 -11.31 -1.16 -52.33
CA GLU A 62 -10.13 -1.71 -51.66
C GLU A 62 -10.55 -2.64 -50.51
N ILE A 63 -11.50 -2.19 -49.67
CA ILE A 63 -12.05 -3.02 -48.58
C ILE A 63 -12.62 -4.34 -49.13
N LYS A 64 -13.39 -4.28 -50.23
CA LYS A 64 -13.92 -5.49 -50.87
C LYS A 64 -12.83 -6.39 -51.41
N GLN A 65 -11.79 -5.84 -52.04
CA GLN A 65 -10.67 -6.62 -52.57
C GLN A 65 -9.93 -7.37 -51.46
N LEU A 66 -9.63 -6.70 -50.35
CA LEU A 66 -8.96 -7.29 -49.19
C LEU A 66 -9.78 -8.45 -48.59
N LEU A 67 -11.07 -8.23 -48.36
CA LEU A 67 -11.95 -9.26 -47.78
C LEU A 67 -12.19 -10.43 -48.73
N THR A 68 -12.37 -10.19 -50.02
CA THR A 68 -12.51 -11.25 -51.02
C THR A 68 -11.22 -12.07 -51.15
N ALA A 69 -10.04 -11.44 -51.06
CA ALA A 69 -8.76 -12.14 -51.07
C ALA A 69 -8.59 -13.11 -49.89
N LEU A 70 -9.28 -12.85 -48.77
CA LEU A 70 -9.36 -13.75 -47.61
C LEU A 70 -10.40 -14.86 -47.75
N GLY A 71 -11.14 -14.90 -48.86
CA GLY A 71 -12.22 -15.86 -49.11
C GLY A 71 -13.59 -15.44 -48.57
N VAL A 72 -13.75 -14.20 -48.08
CA VAL A 72 -15.06 -13.71 -47.61
C VAL A 72 -15.95 -13.43 -48.82
N GLY A 73 -17.06 -14.15 -48.92
CA GLY A 73 -18.10 -13.87 -49.91
C GLY A 73 -18.84 -12.58 -49.56
N LEU A 74 -18.88 -11.61 -50.47
CA LEU A 74 -19.59 -10.35 -50.28
C LEU A 74 -20.72 -10.21 -51.29
N ASP A 75 -21.97 -10.22 -50.82
CA ASP A 75 -23.17 -10.09 -51.66
C ASP A 75 -23.92 -8.77 -51.37
N GLY A 76 -24.50 -8.18 -52.41
CA GLY A 76 -25.28 -6.93 -52.34
C GLY A 76 -24.67 -5.72 -53.06
N LYS A 77 -25.44 -4.62 -53.10
CA LYS A 77 -25.06 -3.34 -53.73
C LYS A 77 -24.84 -2.25 -52.66
N GLY A 78 -23.95 -1.30 -52.94
CA GLY A 78 -23.67 -0.18 -52.04
C GLY A 78 -22.69 -0.52 -50.90
N LYS A 79 -22.90 0.10 -49.73
CA LYS A 79 -22.01 0.00 -48.55
C LYS A 79 -22.41 -1.08 -47.55
N ALA A 80 -23.69 -1.47 -47.51
CA ALA A 80 -24.19 -2.55 -46.66
C ALA A 80 -24.25 -3.85 -47.47
N LEU A 81 -23.44 -4.82 -47.10
CA LEU A 81 -23.28 -6.10 -47.78
C LEU A 81 -23.68 -7.24 -46.85
N LYS A 82 -23.99 -8.39 -47.42
CA LYS A 82 -24.03 -9.67 -46.70
C LYS A 82 -22.66 -10.31 -46.85
N ALA A 83 -21.92 -10.40 -45.75
CA ALA A 83 -20.62 -11.04 -45.70
C ALA A 83 -20.77 -12.49 -45.24
N ALA A 84 -20.21 -13.42 -46.01
CA ALA A 84 -20.18 -14.85 -45.76
C ALA A 84 -18.71 -15.26 -45.53
N PRO A 85 -18.28 -15.44 -44.28
CA PRO A 85 -16.92 -15.89 -44.01
C PRO A 85 -16.67 -17.29 -44.56
N PRO A 86 -15.45 -17.59 -45.02
CA PRO A 86 -15.12 -18.94 -45.51
C PRO A 86 -15.09 -19.94 -44.35
N SER A 87 -15.28 -21.22 -44.66
CA SER A 87 -15.38 -22.31 -43.68
C SER A 87 -14.11 -22.53 -42.85
N TRP A 88 -12.92 -22.24 -43.39
CA TRP A 88 -11.65 -22.31 -42.67
C TRP A 88 -11.39 -21.15 -41.68
N ARG A 89 -12.28 -20.15 -41.57
CA ARG A 89 -12.14 -18.99 -40.66
C ARG A 89 -13.19 -18.97 -39.54
N PRO A 90 -13.14 -19.91 -38.58
CA PRO A 90 -14.12 -20.00 -37.49
C PRO A 90 -14.06 -18.82 -36.50
N ASP A 91 -13.01 -18.00 -36.59
CA ASP A 91 -12.79 -16.79 -35.82
C ASP A 91 -13.60 -15.58 -36.34
N ILE A 92 -14.06 -15.60 -37.60
CA ILE A 92 -14.87 -14.52 -38.17
C ILE A 92 -16.35 -14.77 -37.86
N THR A 93 -16.84 -14.12 -36.82
CA THR A 93 -18.20 -14.30 -36.29
C THR A 93 -19.08 -13.05 -36.44
N GLY A 94 -18.48 -11.89 -36.68
CA GLY A 94 -19.22 -10.65 -36.84
C GLY A 94 -18.48 -9.51 -37.55
N PRO A 95 -19.13 -8.34 -37.66
CA PRO A 95 -18.63 -7.20 -38.41
C PRO A 95 -17.28 -6.64 -37.95
N ALA A 96 -16.98 -6.71 -36.64
CA ALA A 96 -15.73 -6.19 -36.09
C ALA A 96 -14.52 -7.02 -36.54
N ASP A 97 -14.67 -8.34 -36.64
CA ASP A 97 -13.63 -9.27 -37.09
C ASP A 97 -13.23 -8.96 -38.55
N LEU A 98 -14.19 -8.59 -39.41
CA LEU A 98 -13.86 -8.13 -40.77
C LEU A 98 -13.12 -6.79 -40.79
N VAL A 99 -13.41 -5.89 -39.84
CA VAL A 99 -12.63 -4.65 -39.72
C VAL A 99 -11.22 -4.96 -39.24
N GLU A 100 -11.05 -5.87 -38.28
CA GLU A 100 -9.73 -6.36 -37.86
C GLU A 100 -8.93 -6.91 -39.04
N GLU A 101 -9.54 -7.74 -39.89
CA GLU A 101 -8.90 -8.30 -41.06
C GLU A 101 -8.44 -7.23 -42.06
N VAL A 102 -9.26 -6.19 -42.28
CA VAL A 102 -8.90 -5.04 -43.11
C VAL A 102 -7.72 -4.29 -42.49
N VAL A 103 -7.75 -4.01 -41.18
CA VAL A 103 -6.64 -3.37 -40.46
C VAL A 103 -5.37 -4.22 -40.54
N ARG A 104 -5.49 -5.53 -40.37
CA ARG A 104 -4.36 -6.48 -40.41
C ARG A 104 -3.67 -6.51 -41.77
N LEU A 105 -4.45 -6.47 -42.86
CA LEU A 105 -3.91 -6.49 -44.22
C LEU A 105 -3.35 -5.14 -44.66
N VAL A 106 -3.97 -4.04 -44.22
CA VAL A 106 -3.47 -2.67 -44.49
C VAL A 106 -2.23 -2.36 -43.65
N GLY A 107 -2.13 -2.97 -42.47
CA GLY A 107 -1.04 -2.77 -41.52
C GLY A 107 -1.47 -1.84 -40.38
N VAL A 108 -1.22 -2.26 -39.14
CA VAL A 108 -1.57 -1.51 -37.92
C VAL A 108 -0.88 -0.13 -37.90
N ASP A 109 0.33 -0.02 -38.45
CA ASP A 109 1.09 1.23 -38.52
C ASP A 109 0.43 2.32 -39.39
N ASN A 110 -0.46 1.92 -40.31
CA ASN A 110 -1.20 2.84 -41.17
C ASN A 110 -2.49 3.36 -40.51
N VAL A 111 -2.83 2.87 -39.31
CA VAL A 111 -3.99 3.35 -38.54
C VAL A 111 -3.66 4.72 -37.94
N PRO A 112 -4.46 5.77 -38.22
CA PRO A 112 -4.15 7.12 -37.75
C PRO A 112 -4.27 7.23 -36.22
N ALA A 113 -3.19 7.67 -35.57
CA ALA A 113 -3.19 7.97 -34.14
C ALA A 113 -4.05 9.21 -33.85
N THR A 114 -5.32 8.98 -33.52
CA THR A 114 -6.29 10.06 -33.27
C THR A 114 -6.59 10.15 -31.77
N PRO A 115 -6.23 11.24 -31.08
CA PRO A 115 -6.58 11.41 -29.67
C PRO A 115 -8.10 11.50 -29.51
N MET A 116 -8.65 10.78 -28.54
CA MET A 116 -10.07 10.90 -28.21
C MET A 116 -10.37 12.33 -27.74
N THR A 117 -11.43 12.92 -28.27
CA THR A 117 -11.91 14.21 -27.78
C THR A 117 -12.44 14.04 -26.36
N ARG A 118 -11.97 14.88 -25.43
CA ARG A 118 -12.56 14.94 -24.09
C ARG A 118 -13.89 15.66 -24.20
N ALA A 119 -14.98 14.97 -23.84
CA ALA A 119 -16.28 15.61 -23.70
C ALA A 119 -16.21 16.73 -22.64
N ALA A 120 -16.91 17.84 -22.88
CA ALA A 120 -17.08 18.88 -21.89
C ALA A 120 -17.75 18.30 -20.63
N GLY A 121 -17.31 18.72 -19.44
CA GLY A 121 -17.85 18.23 -18.16
C GLY A 121 -17.18 16.98 -17.57
N VAL A 122 -16.22 16.36 -18.28
CA VAL A 122 -15.37 15.31 -17.68
C VAL A 122 -14.40 15.95 -16.69
N ALA A 123 -14.59 15.68 -15.40
CA ALA A 123 -13.70 16.16 -14.35
C ALA A 123 -12.26 15.70 -14.62
N LYS A 124 -11.28 16.55 -14.30
CA LYS A 124 -9.86 16.12 -14.31
C LYS A 124 -9.71 14.95 -13.34
N PRO A 125 -8.86 13.95 -13.64
CA PRO A 125 -8.56 12.89 -12.69
C PRO A 125 -8.09 13.51 -11.37
N VAL A 126 -8.86 13.33 -10.31
CA VAL A 126 -8.47 13.72 -8.95
C VAL A 126 -8.12 12.42 -8.22
N LEU A 127 -6.98 12.41 -7.55
CA LEU A 127 -6.59 11.29 -6.72
C LEU A 127 -7.61 11.09 -5.61
N THR A 128 -7.96 9.83 -5.33
CA THR A 128 -8.77 9.51 -4.15
C THR A 128 -8.00 9.85 -2.88
N GLU A 129 -8.71 10.03 -1.76
CA GLU A 129 -8.07 10.29 -0.47
C GLU A 129 -7.07 9.18 -0.11
N ALA A 130 -7.42 7.91 -0.37
CA ALA A 130 -6.53 6.78 -0.18
C ALA A 130 -5.24 6.93 -1.02
N GLN A 131 -5.35 7.27 -2.31
CA GLN A 131 -4.18 7.47 -3.18
C GLN A 131 -3.29 8.63 -2.70
N LEU A 132 -3.89 9.72 -2.21
CA LEU A 132 -3.15 10.84 -1.63
C LEU A 132 -2.40 10.44 -0.36
N ARG A 133 -3.05 9.70 0.55
CA ARG A 133 -2.41 9.18 1.77
C ARG A 133 -1.22 8.28 1.46
N GLN A 134 -1.38 7.34 0.53
CA GLN A 134 -0.30 6.44 0.13
C GLN A 134 0.89 7.23 -0.44
N ARG A 135 0.63 8.18 -1.35
CA ARG A 135 1.68 9.01 -1.95
C ARG A 135 2.43 9.85 -0.90
N LEU A 136 1.70 10.43 0.04
CA LEU A 136 2.28 11.25 1.09
C LEU A 136 3.10 10.40 2.08
N THR A 137 2.57 9.24 2.47
CA THR A 137 3.26 8.29 3.35
C THR A 137 4.59 7.85 2.75
N ARG A 138 4.64 7.44 1.47
CA ARG A 138 5.90 7.10 0.79
C ARG A 138 6.91 8.23 0.85
N ARG A 139 6.47 9.46 0.54
CA ARG A 139 7.35 10.63 0.53
C ARG A 139 7.90 10.92 1.92
N VAL A 140 7.08 10.81 2.95
CA VAL A 140 7.52 11.06 4.32
C VAL A 140 8.50 9.99 4.77
N LEU A 141 8.20 8.70 4.59
CA LEU A 141 9.12 7.63 4.97
C LEU A 141 10.44 7.71 4.21
N ALA A 142 10.44 8.07 2.93
CA ALA A 142 11.66 8.36 2.20
C ALA A 142 12.45 9.53 2.81
N SER A 143 11.77 10.63 3.20
CA SER A 143 12.42 11.75 3.89
C SER A 143 12.91 11.42 5.31
N ARG A 144 12.42 10.31 5.88
CA ARG A 144 12.88 9.74 7.15
C ARG A 144 14.14 8.87 7.00
N GLY A 145 14.68 8.74 5.79
CA GLY A 145 15.85 7.92 5.49
C GLY A 145 15.56 6.46 5.19
N PHE A 146 14.28 6.08 5.00
CA PHE A 146 13.95 4.72 4.57
C PHE A 146 14.05 4.55 3.06
N VAL A 147 14.43 3.35 2.63
CA VAL A 147 14.41 2.91 1.23
C VAL A 147 13.16 2.06 0.98
N GLU A 148 12.42 2.35 -0.09
CA GLU A 148 11.21 1.59 -0.42
C GLU A 148 11.60 0.20 -0.93
N ALA A 149 11.03 -0.83 -0.32
CA ALA A 149 11.11 -2.22 -0.72
C ALA A 149 9.75 -2.70 -1.25
N VAL A 150 9.78 -3.68 -2.15
CA VAL A 150 8.59 -4.38 -2.64
C VAL A 150 8.83 -5.86 -2.40
N THR A 151 8.10 -6.45 -1.46
CA THR A 151 8.19 -7.87 -1.14
C THR A 151 7.00 -8.65 -1.69
N TRP A 152 7.12 -9.97 -1.74
CA TRP A 152 6.04 -10.83 -2.22
C TRP A 152 4.82 -10.75 -1.29
N SER A 153 3.62 -10.72 -1.88
CA SER A 153 2.36 -10.76 -1.13
C SER A 153 2.07 -12.13 -0.51
N PHE A 154 2.71 -13.17 -1.03
CA PHE A 154 2.67 -14.53 -0.51
C PHE A 154 4.04 -14.91 0.05
N ILE A 155 4.04 -15.57 1.21
CA ILE A 155 5.22 -15.85 2.03
C ILE A 155 5.21 -17.30 2.52
N PRO A 156 6.33 -17.78 3.09
CA PRO A 156 6.38 -19.10 3.72
C PRO A 156 5.34 -19.30 4.81
N PRO A 157 4.70 -20.48 4.89
CA PRO A 157 3.66 -20.71 5.89
C PRO A 157 4.13 -20.54 7.34
N ILE A 158 5.41 -20.85 7.61
CA ILE A 158 6.00 -20.67 8.93
C ILE A 158 6.12 -19.18 9.29
N GLU A 159 6.53 -18.34 8.33
CA GLU A 159 6.62 -16.89 8.51
C GLU A 159 5.23 -16.28 8.72
N ALA A 160 4.23 -16.68 7.92
CA ALA A 160 2.86 -16.22 8.11
C ALA A 160 2.33 -16.52 9.52
N LYS A 161 2.58 -17.71 10.07
CA LYS A 161 2.15 -18.10 11.42
C LYS A 161 2.77 -17.23 12.52
N LEU A 162 4.03 -16.84 12.38
CA LEU A 162 4.72 -15.98 13.35
C LEU A 162 4.07 -14.59 13.48
N PHE A 163 3.35 -14.15 12.45
CA PHE A 163 2.64 -12.87 12.40
C PHE A 163 1.11 -13.02 12.46
N GLY A 164 0.63 -14.11 13.09
CA GLY A 164 -0.80 -14.34 13.32
C GLY A 164 -1.59 -14.78 12.08
N GLY A 165 -0.92 -15.16 10.99
CA GLY A 165 -1.52 -15.74 9.79
C GLY A 165 -1.42 -17.27 9.76
N GLY A 166 -1.40 -17.83 8.54
CA GLY A 166 -1.34 -19.28 8.32
C GLY A 166 -2.70 -19.98 8.39
N ALA A 167 -3.79 -19.20 8.36
CA ALA A 167 -5.15 -19.72 8.28
C ALA A 167 -5.37 -20.41 6.91
N PRO A 168 -6.02 -21.60 6.86
CA PRO A 168 -6.19 -22.35 5.62
C PRO A 168 -6.80 -21.55 4.47
N GLU A 169 -7.74 -20.65 4.77
CA GLU A 169 -8.42 -19.77 3.81
C GLU A 169 -7.50 -18.76 3.11
N LEU A 170 -6.32 -18.47 3.68
CA LEU A 170 -5.29 -17.61 3.09
C LEU A 170 -4.21 -18.39 2.33
N THR A 171 -4.40 -19.70 2.15
CA THR A 171 -3.51 -20.55 1.36
C THR A 171 -3.87 -20.47 -0.12
N LEU A 172 -2.89 -20.22 -0.98
CA LEU A 172 -3.07 -20.28 -2.42
C LEU A 172 -3.35 -21.72 -2.87
N SER A 173 -4.35 -21.90 -3.75
CA SER A 173 -4.69 -23.22 -4.31
C SER A 173 -3.64 -23.76 -5.29
N ASN A 174 -2.99 -22.88 -6.02
CA ASN A 174 -2.00 -23.19 -7.06
C ASN A 174 -0.74 -22.30 -6.91
N PRO A 175 -0.01 -22.41 -5.79
CA PRO A 175 1.15 -21.56 -5.56
C PRO A 175 2.28 -21.91 -6.52
N ILE A 176 3.13 -20.91 -6.81
CA ILE A 176 4.32 -21.11 -7.66
C ILE A 176 5.33 -22.07 -7.01
N SER A 177 5.41 -22.07 -5.68
CA SER A 177 6.15 -23.04 -4.88
C SER A 177 5.45 -23.26 -3.53
N THR A 178 5.73 -24.37 -2.87
CA THR A 178 5.20 -24.67 -1.52
C THR A 178 5.69 -23.68 -0.46
N GLU A 179 6.85 -23.06 -0.67
CA GLU A 179 7.41 -22.01 0.17
C GLU A 179 6.70 -20.66 -0.01
N LEU A 180 5.95 -20.46 -1.09
CA LEU A 180 5.29 -19.20 -1.41
C LEU A 180 3.78 -19.41 -1.52
N ALA A 181 3.21 -19.95 -0.45
CA ALA A 181 1.85 -20.48 -0.45
C ALA A 181 0.85 -19.75 0.47
N GLN A 182 1.30 -18.92 1.41
CA GLN A 182 0.41 -18.19 2.33
C GLN A 182 0.35 -16.70 2.00
N MET A 183 -0.84 -16.12 1.97
CA MET A 183 -0.98 -14.67 1.90
C MET A 183 -0.46 -14.01 3.18
N ARG A 184 0.28 -12.90 3.04
CA ARG A 184 0.92 -12.22 4.18
C ARG A 184 -0.10 -11.53 5.09
N PRO A 185 -0.06 -11.75 6.42
CA PRO A 185 -0.93 -11.05 7.38
C PRO A 185 -0.41 -9.65 7.75
N SER A 186 0.87 -9.38 7.45
CA SER A 186 1.60 -8.15 7.76
C SER A 186 2.66 -7.92 6.68
N LEU A 187 3.16 -6.68 6.53
CA LEU A 187 4.30 -6.38 5.65
C LEU A 187 5.64 -6.64 6.34
N LEU A 188 5.66 -6.73 7.67
CA LEU A 188 6.86 -6.92 8.47
C LEU A 188 7.67 -8.20 8.13
N PRO A 189 7.08 -9.38 7.87
CA PRO A 189 7.87 -10.59 7.57
C PRO A 189 8.80 -10.38 6.37
N GLY A 190 8.28 -9.82 5.28
CA GLY A 190 9.05 -9.54 4.07
C GLY A 190 10.15 -8.51 4.30
N LEU A 191 9.85 -7.46 5.08
CA LEU A 191 10.83 -6.41 5.42
C LEU A 191 11.96 -6.94 6.32
N ILE A 192 11.64 -7.79 7.30
CA ILE A 192 12.61 -8.39 8.22
C ILE A 192 13.56 -9.33 7.47
N THR A 193 13.03 -10.21 6.62
CA THR A 193 13.86 -11.10 5.80
C THR A 193 14.65 -10.32 4.75
N ALA A 194 14.14 -9.19 4.26
CA ALA A 194 14.89 -8.27 3.40
C ALA A 194 16.04 -7.59 4.15
N ALA A 195 15.83 -7.17 5.39
CA ALA A 195 16.88 -6.60 6.25
C ALA A 195 18.02 -7.62 6.46
N GLN A 196 17.69 -8.87 6.80
CA GLN A 196 18.71 -9.92 6.92
C GLN A 196 19.49 -10.16 5.62
N ARG A 197 18.79 -10.25 4.47
CA ARG A 197 19.45 -10.38 3.16
C ARG A 197 20.43 -9.24 2.85
N ASN A 198 20.16 -8.04 3.34
CA ASN A 198 21.10 -6.91 3.22
C ASN A 198 22.29 -7.08 4.17
N ARG A 199 22.05 -7.50 5.42
CA ARG A 199 23.11 -7.80 6.39
C ARG A 199 24.07 -8.88 5.91
N ASP A 200 23.54 -9.95 5.30
CA ASP A 200 24.34 -11.03 4.69
C ASP A 200 25.27 -10.53 3.56
N ARG A 201 24.96 -9.36 3.00
CA ARG A 201 25.75 -8.69 1.95
C ARG A 201 26.66 -7.58 2.49
N GLY A 202 26.83 -7.49 3.81
CA GLY A 202 27.71 -6.53 4.46
C GLY A 202 27.07 -5.18 4.80
N PHE A 203 25.75 -5.02 4.59
CA PHE A 203 25.03 -3.82 5.01
C PHE A 203 24.49 -4.00 6.43
N ALA A 204 25.30 -3.66 7.43
CA ALA A 204 24.97 -3.86 8.84
C ALA A 204 23.86 -2.92 9.36
N ASP A 205 23.73 -1.74 8.75
CA ASP A 205 22.79 -0.69 9.11
C ASP A 205 21.88 -0.37 7.93
N GLY A 206 20.59 -0.11 8.20
CA GLY A 206 19.67 0.33 7.17
C GLY A 206 18.22 0.49 7.65
N ALA A 207 17.42 1.10 6.77
CA ALA A 207 16.01 1.34 6.99
C ALA A 207 15.22 0.99 5.71
N LEU A 208 14.30 0.05 5.81
CA LEU A 208 13.47 -0.42 4.70
C LEU A 208 12.00 -0.17 5.02
N PHE A 209 11.23 0.32 4.06
CA PHE A 209 9.78 0.45 4.21
C PHE A 209 9.04 -0.13 3.02
N GLU A 210 7.82 -0.59 3.24
CA GLU A 210 6.91 -1.03 2.18
C GLU A 210 5.53 -0.42 2.42
N LEU A 211 4.85 -0.10 1.32
CA LEU A 211 3.44 0.29 1.32
C LEU A 211 2.68 -0.65 0.40
N GLY A 212 1.76 -1.43 0.96
CA GLY A 212 1.11 -2.50 0.22
C GLY A 212 -0.08 -3.10 0.94
N GLN A 213 -0.65 -4.13 0.33
CA GLN A 213 -1.78 -4.87 0.87
C GLN A 213 -1.30 -6.01 1.78
N ALA A 214 -2.07 -6.24 2.84
CA ALA A 214 -1.97 -7.40 3.72
C ALA A 214 -3.39 -7.93 4.01
N TYR A 215 -3.47 -9.14 4.56
CA TYR A 215 -4.71 -9.93 4.58
C TYR A 215 -4.98 -10.51 5.97
N ARG A 216 -6.13 -10.17 6.56
CA ARG A 216 -6.59 -10.76 7.83
C ARG A 216 -7.43 -12.03 7.65
N GLY A 217 -7.87 -12.27 6.42
CA GLY A 217 -8.84 -13.30 6.04
C GLY A 217 -9.10 -13.24 4.53
N ALA A 218 -9.94 -14.15 4.04
CA ALA A 218 -10.17 -14.33 2.61
C ALA A 218 -11.26 -13.42 2.01
N ALA A 219 -12.02 -12.72 2.85
CA ALA A 219 -13.07 -11.82 2.36
C ALA A 219 -12.47 -10.50 1.84
N PRO A 220 -13.11 -9.80 0.88
CA PRO A 220 -12.62 -8.52 0.37
C PRO A 220 -12.36 -7.47 1.46
N GLU A 221 -13.19 -7.44 2.51
CA GLU A 221 -13.08 -6.56 3.67
C GLU A 221 -11.90 -6.88 4.61
N ASP A 222 -11.35 -8.08 4.52
CA ASP A 222 -10.20 -8.50 5.33
C ASP A 222 -8.87 -8.04 4.72
N GLN A 223 -8.89 -7.55 3.48
CA GLN A 223 -7.77 -6.91 2.84
C GLN A 223 -7.62 -5.48 3.35
N PHE A 224 -6.42 -5.12 3.77
CA PHE A 224 -6.11 -3.77 4.24
C PHE A 224 -4.80 -3.26 3.64
N VAL A 225 -4.67 -1.95 3.54
CA VAL A 225 -3.45 -1.26 3.13
C VAL A 225 -2.67 -0.85 4.37
N ALA A 226 -1.42 -1.29 4.42
CA ALA A 226 -0.47 -0.93 5.46
C ALA A 226 0.71 -0.14 4.90
N ALA A 227 1.34 0.63 5.77
CA ALA A 227 2.67 1.17 5.57
C ALA A 227 3.55 0.72 6.72
N SER A 228 4.56 -0.09 6.44
CA SER A 228 5.41 -0.70 7.46
C SER A 228 6.85 -0.35 7.20
N GLY A 229 7.64 -0.22 8.26
CA GLY A 229 9.05 0.10 8.19
C GLY A 229 9.84 -0.69 9.22
N VAL A 230 11.07 -1.06 8.86
CA VAL A 230 12.04 -1.67 9.76
C VAL A 230 13.34 -0.87 9.72
N ARG A 231 13.96 -0.68 10.87
CA ARG A 231 15.32 -0.16 11.04
C ARG A 231 16.16 -1.22 11.73
N PHE A 232 17.39 -1.38 11.28
CA PHE A 232 18.35 -2.33 11.82
C PHE A 232 19.73 -1.71 11.96
N GLY A 233 20.51 -2.23 12.92
CA GLY A 233 21.81 -1.67 13.28
C GLY A 233 21.68 -0.31 13.97
N HIS A 234 22.45 0.67 13.52
CA HIS A 234 22.54 2.03 14.03
C HIS A 234 21.91 3.04 13.06
N SER A 235 20.91 2.62 12.29
CA SER A 235 20.26 3.48 11.31
C SER A 235 19.34 4.47 12.01
N ALA A 236 19.72 5.75 12.05
CA ALA A 236 18.91 6.86 12.52
C ALA A 236 18.46 7.74 11.34
N LEU A 237 17.78 8.85 11.62
CA LEU A 237 17.48 9.86 10.60
C LEU A 237 18.74 10.61 10.20
N GLU A 238 19.55 10.96 11.19
CA GLU A 238 20.74 11.80 11.08
C GLU A 238 21.89 11.09 10.36
N GLY A 239 21.79 9.77 10.18
CA GLY A 239 22.78 8.92 9.54
C GLY A 239 22.83 7.53 10.18
N SER A 240 23.82 6.74 9.76
CA SER A 240 24.08 5.42 10.32
C SER A 240 25.55 5.26 10.71
N GLY A 241 25.80 4.34 11.64
CA GLY A 241 27.14 3.89 12.01
C GLY A 241 28.06 5.01 12.54
N ARG A 242 29.31 4.99 12.09
CA ARG A 242 30.36 5.90 12.55
C ARG A 242 30.38 7.16 11.70
N HIS A 243 30.19 8.32 12.34
CA HIS A 243 30.30 9.62 11.70
C HIS A 243 31.32 10.49 12.45
N TRP A 244 31.90 11.48 11.76
CA TRP A 244 32.95 12.33 12.35
C TRP A 244 32.44 13.16 13.54
N SER A 245 31.14 13.43 13.59
CA SER A 245 30.47 14.20 14.65
C SER A 245 29.92 13.32 15.79
N GLY A 246 30.15 12.00 15.74
CA GLY A 246 29.63 11.05 16.72
C GLY A 246 29.14 9.74 16.08
N GLU A 247 28.94 8.72 16.90
CA GLU A 247 28.33 7.46 16.47
C GLU A 247 26.81 7.58 16.52
N ALA A 248 26.13 7.05 15.50
CA ALA A 248 24.68 6.98 15.50
C ALA A 248 24.19 6.00 16.57
N PRO A 249 23.11 6.31 17.31
CA PRO A 249 22.55 5.39 18.28
C PRO A 249 21.98 4.15 17.59
N ALA A 250 21.91 3.04 18.33
CA ALA A 250 21.21 1.85 17.86
C ALA A 250 19.73 2.17 17.57
N SER A 251 19.19 1.59 16.51
CA SER A 251 17.77 1.74 16.18
C SER A 251 16.91 1.06 17.25
N ASP A 252 16.17 1.87 18.00
CA ASP A 252 15.36 1.42 19.13
C ASP A 252 13.86 1.67 18.92
N VAL A 253 13.06 1.34 19.94
CA VAL A 253 11.61 1.60 19.97
C VAL A 253 11.24 3.07 19.75
N PHE A 254 12.06 4.03 20.21
CA PHE A 254 11.76 5.45 20.09
C PHE A 254 12.02 5.97 18.68
N ALA A 255 13.08 5.50 18.02
CA ALA A 255 13.36 5.84 16.63
C ALA A 255 12.20 5.45 15.70
N VAL A 256 11.72 4.21 15.79
CA VAL A 256 10.60 3.75 14.94
C VAL A 256 9.26 4.34 15.35
N LYS A 257 9.08 4.71 16.63
CA LYS A 257 7.92 5.48 17.08
C LYS A 257 7.89 6.85 16.44
N GLU A 258 9.02 7.55 16.39
CA GLU A 258 9.13 8.87 15.77
C GLU A 258 8.76 8.80 14.29
N ASP A 259 9.27 7.81 13.55
CA ASP A 259 8.93 7.63 12.14
C ASP A 259 7.44 7.35 11.92
N ALA A 260 6.85 6.48 12.74
CA ALA A 260 5.43 6.16 12.69
C ALA A 260 4.57 7.40 12.99
N VAL A 261 4.94 8.19 14.00
CA VAL A 261 4.26 9.45 14.35
C VAL A 261 4.42 10.49 13.24
N ALA A 262 5.61 10.63 12.66
CA ALA A 262 5.86 11.55 11.55
C ALA A 262 5.01 11.21 10.32
N ALA A 263 4.90 9.93 9.98
CA ALA A 263 4.03 9.46 8.91
C ALA A 263 2.56 9.77 9.19
N LEU A 264 2.04 9.48 10.39
CA LEU A 264 0.66 9.82 10.78
C LEU A 264 0.40 11.34 10.79
N ALA A 265 1.38 12.13 11.26
CA ALA A 265 1.28 13.59 11.30
C ALA A 265 1.14 14.19 9.90
N ALA A 266 1.90 13.66 8.93
CA ALA A 266 1.81 14.07 7.54
C ALA A 266 0.42 13.79 6.93
N LEU A 267 -0.27 12.75 7.41
CA LEU A 267 -1.64 12.43 6.99
C LEU A 267 -2.70 13.31 7.67
N GLY A 268 -2.30 14.37 8.37
CA GLY A 268 -3.18 15.39 8.94
C GLY A 268 -3.70 15.05 10.33
N LEU A 269 -3.14 14.04 11.00
CA LEU A 269 -3.44 13.74 12.40
C LEU A 269 -2.56 14.61 13.31
N ALA A 270 -3.17 15.40 14.19
CA ALA A 270 -2.42 16.16 15.16
C ALA A 270 -1.73 15.19 16.15
N GLN A 271 -0.45 15.41 16.44
CA GLN A 271 0.28 14.54 17.39
C GLN A 271 -0.42 14.48 18.75
N ALA A 272 -0.99 15.60 19.21
CA ALA A 272 -1.75 15.68 20.45
C ALA A 272 -3.03 14.82 20.50
N SER A 273 -3.57 14.37 19.35
CA SER A 273 -4.71 13.44 19.32
C SER A 273 -4.29 11.98 19.29
N LEU A 274 -2.99 11.69 19.11
CA LEU A 274 -2.44 10.36 19.17
C LEU A 274 -2.14 9.98 20.62
N THR A 275 -2.50 8.76 20.97
CA THR A 275 -2.20 8.17 22.28
C THR A 275 -1.41 6.90 22.08
N SER A 276 -0.36 6.71 22.88
CA SER A 276 0.39 5.46 22.91
C SER A 276 -0.22 4.52 23.94
N ALA A 277 -0.50 3.27 23.54
CA ALA A 277 -0.86 2.19 24.45
C ALA A 277 0.28 1.16 24.51
N ARG A 278 0.42 0.46 25.64
CA ARG A 278 1.43 -0.61 25.82
C ARG A 278 1.07 -1.91 25.10
N GLU A 279 -0.17 -2.01 24.60
CA GLU A 279 -0.63 -3.16 23.82
C GLU A 279 0.08 -3.21 22.47
N ALA A 280 0.72 -4.33 22.17
CA ALA A 280 1.29 -4.63 20.86
C ALA A 280 1.11 -6.13 20.56
N PRO A 281 1.12 -6.54 19.28
CA PRO A 281 1.11 -7.94 18.91
C PRO A 281 2.31 -8.72 19.46
N PRO A 282 2.18 -10.05 19.64
CA PRO A 282 3.20 -10.88 20.29
C PRO A 282 4.52 -11.00 19.51
N TRP A 283 4.54 -10.61 18.24
CA TRP A 283 5.78 -10.55 17.44
C TRP A 283 6.70 -9.37 17.81
N PHE A 284 6.22 -8.44 18.63
CA PHE A 284 7.04 -7.40 19.25
C PHE A 284 7.47 -7.78 20.67
N HIS A 285 8.55 -7.17 21.13
CA HIS A 285 9.05 -7.33 22.48
C HIS A 285 8.12 -6.68 23.51
N PRO A 286 7.60 -7.41 24.52
CA PRO A 286 6.49 -6.96 25.39
C PRO A 286 6.80 -5.69 26.20
N GLY A 287 8.08 -5.46 26.54
CA GLY A 287 8.51 -4.25 27.26
C GLY A 287 8.99 -3.09 26.37
N ARG A 288 9.09 -3.28 25.04
CA ARG A 288 9.73 -2.34 24.10
C ARG A 288 8.89 -2.16 22.85
N SER A 289 7.58 -2.03 23.04
CA SER A 289 6.61 -1.89 21.96
C SER A 289 5.34 -1.17 22.42
N GLY A 290 4.52 -0.76 21.47
CA GLY A 290 3.21 -0.23 21.74
C GLY A 290 2.38 -0.02 20.48
N ALA A 291 1.18 0.51 20.69
CA ALA A 291 0.25 0.88 19.63
C ALA A 291 0.02 2.40 19.63
N LEU A 292 -0.14 2.96 18.43
CA LEU A 292 -0.61 4.33 18.22
C LEU A 292 -2.13 4.28 18.02
N LYS A 293 -2.88 4.96 18.89
CA LYS A 293 -4.34 4.97 18.89
C LYS A 293 -4.89 6.38 18.72
N LEU A 294 -6.01 6.49 17.99
CA LEU A 294 -6.86 7.67 17.93
C LEU A 294 -8.09 7.44 18.81
N GLY A 295 -8.13 8.09 19.97
CA GLY A 295 -9.11 7.76 21.00
C GLY A 295 -8.93 6.32 21.55
N PRO A 296 -9.93 5.79 22.27
CA PRO A 296 -9.75 4.53 23.00
C PRO A 296 -9.80 3.27 22.13
N LYS A 297 -10.46 3.32 20.97
CA LYS A 297 -10.77 2.12 20.16
C LYS A 297 -9.98 2.01 18.86
N THR A 298 -9.65 3.13 18.23
CA THR A 298 -9.07 3.10 16.87
C THR A 298 -7.56 2.94 16.95
N VAL A 299 -7.06 1.76 16.59
CA VAL A 299 -5.63 1.50 16.43
C VAL A 299 -5.21 1.93 15.04
N LEU A 300 -4.27 2.87 14.96
CA LEU A 300 -3.72 3.38 13.70
C LEU A 300 -2.43 2.67 13.30
N GLY A 301 -1.76 2.03 14.24
CA GLY A 301 -0.57 1.25 13.97
C GLY A 301 0.09 0.73 15.24
N VAL A 302 1.12 -0.08 15.04
CA VAL A 302 1.94 -0.70 16.09
C VAL A 302 3.40 -0.42 15.80
N PHE A 303 4.22 -0.36 16.85
CA PHE A 303 5.66 -0.09 16.74
C PHE A 303 6.41 -0.76 17.88
N GLY A 304 7.70 -1.02 17.67
CA GLY A 304 8.57 -1.54 18.72
C GLY A 304 9.77 -2.32 18.19
N GLU A 305 10.56 -2.80 19.13
CA GLU A 305 11.59 -3.80 18.86
C GLU A 305 10.93 -5.17 18.65
N LEU A 306 11.39 -5.91 17.64
CA LEU A 306 10.87 -7.24 17.32
C LEU A 306 11.32 -8.25 18.38
N HIS A 307 10.48 -9.27 18.65
CA HIS A 307 10.79 -10.27 19.66
C HIS A 307 12.05 -11.09 19.26
N PRO A 308 13.04 -11.29 20.15
CA PRO A 308 14.25 -12.02 19.82
C PRO A 308 13.99 -13.44 19.28
N ASP A 309 13.10 -14.20 19.93
CA ASP A 309 12.75 -15.56 19.47
C ASP A 309 12.09 -15.58 18.09
N LEU A 310 11.34 -14.53 17.74
CA LEU A 310 10.76 -14.39 16.41
C LEU A 310 11.85 -14.11 15.37
N LEU A 311 12.79 -13.22 15.68
CA LEU A 311 13.93 -12.93 14.81
C LEU A 311 14.78 -14.19 14.59
N ALA A 312 15.07 -14.94 15.65
CA ALA A 312 15.77 -16.22 15.57
C ALA A 312 15.02 -17.25 14.69
N SER A 313 13.69 -17.33 14.82
CA SER A 313 12.85 -18.22 14.01
C SER A 313 12.83 -17.84 12.52
N LEU A 314 13.12 -16.57 12.19
CA LEU A 314 13.26 -16.05 10.83
C LEU A 314 14.72 -16.12 10.33
N GLY A 315 15.66 -16.64 11.11
CA GLY A 315 17.09 -16.67 10.78
C GLY A 315 17.74 -15.28 10.78
N VAL A 316 17.26 -14.38 11.64
CA VAL A 316 17.77 -13.01 11.76
C VAL A 316 18.63 -12.85 13.00
N ASP A 317 19.92 -12.59 12.79
CA ASP A 317 20.95 -12.53 13.83
C ASP A 317 21.25 -11.09 14.26
N ALA A 318 20.21 -10.27 14.47
CA ALA A 318 20.35 -8.94 15.05
C ALA A 318 19.02 -8.33 15.52
N PRO A 319 19.08 -7.37 16.47
CA PRO A 319 17.94 -6.56 16.82
C PRO A 319 17.43 -5.78 15.61
N ILE A 320 16.10 -5.77 15.45
CA ILE A 320 15.38 -4.97 14.49
C ILE A 320 14.27 -4.25 15.24
N ALA A 321 14.09 -2.96 14.94
CA ALA A 321 12.93 -2.20 15.36
C ALA A 321 12.04 -1.96 14.14
N GLY A 322 10.73 -1.92 14.32
CA GLY A 322 9.81 -1.67 13.22
C GLY A 322 8.47 -1.10 13.65
N PHE A 323 7.70 -0.72 12.65
CA PHE A 323 6.32 -0.27 12.80
C PHE A 323 5.45 -0.77 11.65
N GLU A 324 4.15 -0.80 11.88
CA GLU A 324 3.13 -1.06 10.86
C GLU A 324 1.93 -0.13 11.09
N LEU A 325 1.64 0.72 10.11
CA LEU A 325 0.54 1.68 10.11
C LEU A 325 -0.60 1.16 9.25
N TYR A 326 -1.82 1.21 9.78
CA TYR A 326 -3.04 0.81 9.08
C TYR A 326 -3.70 2.02 8.42
N LEU A 327 -3.42 2.24 7.14
CA LEU A 327 -3.84 3.47 6.45
C LEU A 327 -5.36 3.58 6.30
N ASP A 328 -6.05 2.44 6.25
CA ASP A 328 -7.50 2.37 6.16
C ASP A 328 -8.19 2.66 7.51
N ALA A 329 -7.46 2.52 8.62
CA ALA A 329 -7.97 2.85 9.95
C ALA A 329 -8.00 4.36 10.22
N ILE A 330 -7.33 5.16 9.39
CA ILE A 330 -7.31 6.62 9.52
C ILE A 330 -8.67 7.17 9.07
N PRO A 331 -9.42 7.87 9.94
CA PRO A 331 -10.73 8.42 9.56
C PRO A 331 -10.62 9.38 8.39
N PRO A 332 -11.63 9.48 7.51
CA PRO A 332 -11.62 10.44 6.41
C PRO A 332 -11.42 11.86 6.93
N ALA A 333 -10.62 12.65 6.22
CA ALA A 333 -10.39 14.04 6.59
C ALA A 333 -11.73 14.78 6.62
N LYS A 334 -12.08 15.39 7.77
CA LYS A 334 -13.21 16.32 7.83
C LYS A 334 -12.96 17.40 6.78
N ARG A 335 -13.93 17.66 5.89
CA ARG A 335 -13.87 18.77 4.92
C ARG A 335 -13.63 20.06 5.69
N LYS A 336 -12.37 20.49 5.81
CA LYS A 336 -12.05 21.84 6.29
C LYS A 336 -12.41 22.79 5.15
N GLY A 337 -13.07 23.90 5.48
CA GLY A 337 -13.29 24.98 4.51
C GLY A 337 -11.97 25.40 3.87
N ALA A 338 -12.04 25.96 2.66
CA ALA A 338 -10.88 26.26 1.82
C ALA A 338 -9.87 27.29 2.42
N GLY A 339 -10.09 27.80 3.63
CA GLY A 339 -9.20 28.73 4.32
C GLY A 339 -8.30 28.00 5.32
N ARG A 340 -6.99 28.30 5.28
CA ARG A 340 -6.14 28.16 6.48
C ARG A 340 -6.78 28.99 7.60
N LEU A 341 -6.87 28.43 8.80
CA LEU A 341 -7.30 29.21 9.97
C LEU A 341 -6.38 30.42 10.11
N ALA A 342 -6.96 31.55 10.54
CA ALA A 342 -6.17 32.73 10.87
C ALA A 342 -5.09 32.34 11.89
N LEU A 343 -3.89 32.89 11.73
CA LEU A 343 -2.81 32.70 12.69
C LEU A 343 -3.26 33.31 14.03
N ASP A 344 -3.44 32.45 15.03
CA ASP A 344 -3.78 32.84 16.39
C ASP A 344 -2.51 32.92 17.23
N ALA A 345 -1.76 34.02 17.05
CA ALA A 345 -0.53 34.31 17.77
C ALA A 345 -0.79 35.32 18.90
N SER A 346 0.05 35.26 19.95
CA SER A 346 0.07 36.27 21.01
C SER A 346 1.34 37.10 20.89
N ASP A 347 1.21 38.42 21.04
CA ASP A 347 2.34 39.36 21.07
C ASP A 347 3.02 39.41 22.46
N LEU A 348 2.51 38.63 23.42
CA LEU A 348 3.01 38.60 24.79
C LEU A 348 4.08 37.52 24.96
N GLN A 349 5.06 37.79 25.84
CA GLN A 349 6.17 36.88 26.09
C GLN A 349 5.68 35.56 26.72
N PRO A 350 6.07 34.39 26.16
CA PRO A 350 5.81 33.11 26.79
C PRO A 350 6.66 32.94 28.05
N VAL A 351 6.08 32.32 29.08
CA VAL A 351 6.78 31.98 30.33
C VAL A 351 6.93 30.47 30.39
N ARG A 352 8.12 29.99 30.72
CA ARG A 352 8.41 28.56 30.87
C ARG A 352 8.66 28.22 32.33
N ARG A 353 8.10 27.10 32.78
CA ARG A 353 8.27 26.60 34.14
C ARG A 353 8.53 25.11 34.13
N ASP A 354 9.56 24.72 34.86
CA ASP A 354 9.96 23.33 34.98
C ASP A 354 9.37 22.71 36.24
N PHE A 355 8.91 21.48 36.12
CA PHE A 355 8.38 20.69 37.22
C PHE A 355 9.05 19.32 37.20
N ALA A 356 9.60 18.91 38.34
CA ALA A 356 10.09 17.56 38.54
C ALA A 356 9.09 16.79 39.40
N PHE A 357 8.50 15.73 38.85
CA PHE A 357 7.57 14.86 39.59
C PHE A 357 8.25 13.55 39.95
N LEU A 358 8.18 13.20 41.23
CA LEU A 358 8.51 11.87 41.72
C LEU A 358 7.28 10.97 41.54
N LEU A 359 7.45 9.88 40.81
CA LEU A 359 6.35 9.02 40.34
C LEU A 359 6.76 7.55 40.49
N ASP A 360 5.78 6.65 40.60
CA ASP A 360 6.06 5.23 40.46
C ASP A 360 6.61 4.93 39.05
N ARG A 361 7.53 3.97 38.94
CA ARG A 361 8.24 3.65 37.69
C ARG A 361 7.30 3.37 36.52
N ASP A 362 6.15 2.75 36.78
CA ASP A 362 5.20 2.30 35.77
C ASP A 362 4.23 3.38 35.27
N VAL A 363 4.13 4.53 35.96
CA VAL A 363 3.30 5.65 35.52
C VAL A 363 3.75 6.12 34.14
N ALA A 364 2.85 6.22 33.17
CA ALA A 364 3.24 6.65 31.83
C ALA A 364 3.53 8.17 31.81
N ALA A 365 4.65 8.57 31.20
CA ALA A 365 4.97 9.99 31.05
C ALA A 365 3.88 10.76 30.26
N GLY A 366 3.22 10.09 29.32
CA GLY A 366 2.09 10.65 28.59
C GLY A 366 0.87 10.98 29.48
N ASP A 367 0.70 10.34 30.63
CA ASP A 367 -0.37 10.67 31.58
C ASP A 367 -0.05 11.98 32.31
N VAL A 368 1.21 12.18 32.68
CA VAL A 368 1.72 13.41 33.30
C VAL A 368 1.58 14.59 32.33
N VAL A 369 2.04 14.43 31.09
CA VAL A 369 1.93 15.46 30.03
C VAL A 369 0.47 15.84 29.79
N ARG A 370 -0.43 14.85 29.67
CA ARG A 370 -1.87 15.12 29.49
C ARG A 370 -2.52 15.81 30.68
N ALA A 371 -2.14 15.42 31.91
CA ALA A 371 -2.66 16.05 33.12
C ALA A 371 -2.20 17.51 33.22
N ALA A 372 -0.92 17.79 32.95
CA ALA A 372 -0.36 19.14 32.93
C ALA A 372 -1.02 20.01 31.84
N LEU A 373 -1.10 19.53 30.59
CA LEU A 373 -1.80 20.23 29.49
C LEU A 373 -3.27 20.50 29.82
N GLY A 374 -3.92 19.61 30.57
CA GLY A 374 -5.32 19.73 30.96
C GLY A 374 -5.57 20.68 32.13
N ALA A 375 -4.54 21.12 32.85
CA ALA A 375 -4.69 21.91 34.08
C ALA A 375 -5.24 23.32 33.82
N ASP A 376 -4.83 23.95 32.71
CA ASP A 376 -5.35 25.24 32.28
C ASP A 376 -5.20 25.40 30.76
N ARG A 377 -6.19 24.93 30.00
CA ARG A 377 -6.16 24.91 28.52
C ARG A 377 -6.14 26.30 27.87
N ALA A 378 -6.42 27.36 28.62
CA ALA A 378 -6.40 28.72 28.09
C ALA A 378 -4.98 29.28 28.09
N LEU A 379 -4.18 28.98 29.12
CA LEU A 379 -2.83 29.51 29.29
C LEU A 379 -1.74 28.53 28.90
N ILE A 380 -1.94 27.23 29.10
CA ILE A 380 -0.92 26.22 28.79
C ILE A 380 -0.95 25.91 27.30
N SER A 381 0.14 26.27 26.62
CA SER A 381 0.29 26.11 25.18
C SER A 381 1.03 24.83 24.79
N ASP A 382 1.98 24.40 25.63
CA ASP A 382 2.79 23.21 25.38
C ASP A 382 3.33 22.61 26.68
N VAL A 383 3.58 21.29 26.67
CA VAL A 383 4.23 20.55 27.75
C VAL A 383 5.17 19.52 27.16
N GLY A 384 6.46 19.68 27.42
CA GLY A 384 7.52 18.78 26.98
C GLY A 384 8.12 17.98 28.13
N VAL A 385 8.50 16.73 27.89
CA VAL A 385 9.38 15.97 28.80
C VAL A 385 10.82 16.23 28.36
N PHE A 386 11.68 16.63 29.28
CA PHE A 386 13.10 16.89 28.98
C PHE A 386 14.07 16.03 29.78
N ASP A 387 13.64 15.40 30.88
CA ASP A 387 14.49 14.48 31.64
C ASP A 387 13.71 13.36 32.33
N VAL A 388 14.33 12.19 32.43
CA VAL A 388 13.84 11.01 33.17
C VAL A 388 15.01 10.44 33.96
N PHE A 389 14.95 10.57 35.29
CA PHE A 389 16.04 10.16 36.16
C PHE A 389 15.61 9.05 37.14
N THR A 390 16.37 7.96 37.18
CA THR A 390 16.16 6.81 38.09
C THR A 390 17.40 6.48 38.93
N GLY A 391 18.35 7.41 39.04
CA GLY A 391 19.62 7.20 39.73
C GLY A 391 19.61 7.57 41.22
N GLN A 392 20.80 7.83 41.77
CA GLN A 392 20.99 8.15 43.18
C GLN A 392 20.15 9.37 43.62
N GLY A 393 19.43 9.23 44.74
CA GLY A 393 18.53 10.27 45.26
C GLY A 393 17.07 10.13 44.80
N VAL A 394 16.75 9.11 44.01
CA VAL A 394 15.37 8.67 43.73
C VAL A 394 15.12 7.37 44.49
N PRO A 395 14.02 7.24 45.28
CA PRO A 395 13.68 5.99 45.94
C PRO A 395 13.55 4.82 44.97
N GLU A 396 13.90 3.62 45.42
CA GLU A 396 13.77 2.40 44.61
C GLU A 396 12.31 2.21 44.15
N GLY A 397 12.12 1.79 42.90
CA GLY A 397 10.80 1.64 42.30
C GLY A 397 10.13 2.94 41.83
N ARG A 398 10.75 4.11 42.09
CA ARG A 398 10.27 5.42 41.59
C ARG A 398 11.17 5.96 40.47
N LYS A 399 10.67 7.01 39.81
CA LYS A 399 11.41 7.82 38.83
C LYS A 399 11.10 9.29 39.04
N SER A 400 12.07 10.14 38.73
CA SER A 400 11.90 11.58 38.64
C SER A 400 11.67 11.94 37.17
N LEU A 401 10.50 12.50 36.85
CA LEU A 401 10.15 12.95 35.50
C LEU A 401 10.13 14.48 35.48
N ALA A 402 10.99 15.09 34.66
CA ALA A 402 11.02 16.54 34.51
C ALA A 402 10.23 16.96 33.26
N ILE A 403 9.32 17.91 33.44
CA ILE A 403 8.53 18.50 32.37
C ILE A 403 8.71 20.02 32.33
N GLU A 404 8.83 20.59 31.13
CA GLU A 404 8.78 22.03 30.88
C GLU A 404 7.35 22.36 30.43
N VAL A 405 6.71 23.32 31.09
CA VAL A 405 5.38 23.81 30.75
C VAL A 405 5.50 25.23 30.20
N THR A 406 4.98 25.45 28.99
CA THR A 406 4.96 26.78 28.36
C THR A 406 3.60 27.46 28.55
N LEU A 407 3.59 28.54 29.32
CA LEU A 407 2.46 29.43 29.52
C LEU A 407 2.48 30.54 28.47
N GLN A 408 1.40 30.68 27.71
CA GLN A 408 1.25 31.71 26.68
C GLN A 408 0.13 32.70 27.08
N PRO A 409 0.49 33.87 27.64
CA PRO A 409 -0.49 34.89 27.99
C PRO A 409 -1.18 35.43 26.73
N ARG A 410 -2.45 35.84 26.82
CA ARG A 410 -3.25 36.34 25.68
C ARG A 410 -3.72 37.79 25.82
N GLU A 411 -4.02 38.24 27.03
CA GLU A 411 -4.57 39.59 27.26
C GLU A 411 -3.53 40.54 27.86
N LYS A 412 -2.78 40.07 28.87
CA LYS A 412 -1.75 40.83 29.58
C LYS A 412 -0.61 39.90 29.98
N THR A 413 0.56 40.47 30.24
CA THR A 413 1.68 39.75 30.84
C THR A 413 1.27 39.16 32.18
N LEU A 414 1.69 37.92 32.45
CA LEU A 414 1.40 37.25 33.71
C LEU A 414 2.23 37.86 34.84
N THR A 415 1.58 38.09 35.97
CA THR A 415 2.23 38.41 37.24
C THR A 415 2.73 37.14 37.93
N ASP A 416 3.69 37.26 38.85
CA ASP A 416 4.20 36.11 39.60
C ASP A 416 3.07 35.37 40.33
N ALA A 417 2.10 36.09 40.91
CA ALA A 417 0.96 35.48 41.58
C ALA A 417 0.08 34.63 40.63
N GLU A 418 -0.09 35.07 39.37
CA GLU A 418 -0.83 34.32 38.35
C GLU A 418 -0.05 33.08 37.89
N ILE A 419 1.27 33.20 37.76
CA ILE A 419 2.15 32.07 37.42
C ILE A 419 2.11 31.00 38.51
N GLU A 420 2.25 31.40 39.78
CA GLU A 420 2.18 30.48 40.93
C GLU A 420 0.80 29.82 41.05
N ALA A 421 -0.28 30.54 40.74
CA ALA A 421 -1.62 29.97 40.72
C ALA A 421 -1.76 28.88 39.64
N VAL A 422 -1.20 29.07 38.45
CA VAL A 422 -1.20 28.05 37.39
C VAL A 422 -0.27 26.88 37.75
N ALA A 423 0.89 27.14 38.32
CA ALA A 423 1.81 26.11 38.81
C ALA A 423 1.13 25.21 39.84
N ALA A 424 0.40 25.78 40.81
CA ALA A 424 -0.37 25.02 41.79
C ALA A 424 -1.47 24.16 41.13
N LYS A 425 -2.15 24.67 40.09
CA LYS A 425 -3.13 23.87 39.32
C LYS A 425 -2.46 22.69 38.60
N ILE A 426 -1.29 22.90 37.99
CA ILE A 426 -0.53 21.85 37.29
C ILE A 426 -0.15 20.76 38.27
N VAL A 427 0.44 21.12 39.42
CA VAL A 427 0.83 20.18 40.47
C VAL A 427 -0.39 19.39 40.95
N ALA A 428 -1.49 20.07 41.28
CA ALA A 428 -2.72 19.42 41.72
C ALA A 428 -3.31 18.46 40.68
N ALA A 429 -3.29 18.85 39.39
CA ALA A 429 -3.79 18.02 38.30
C ALA A 429 -2.93 16.76 38.09
N VAL A 430 -1.60 16.91 38.08
CA VAL A 430 -0.66 15.80 37.93
C VAL A 430 -0.74 14.86 39.13
N THR A 431 -0.71 15.38 40.35
CA THR A 431 -0.85 14.58 41.58
C THR A 431 -2.17 13.82 41.58
N LYS A 432 -3.29 14.46 41.23
CA LYS A 432 -4.59 13.79 41.16
C LYS A 432 -4.63 12.67 40.10
N ALA A 433 -4.01 12.89 38.94
CA ALA A 433 -4.07 11.94 37.83
C ALA A 433 -3.09 10.76 37.98
N THR A 434 -1.96 10.97 38.65
CA THR A 434 -0.83 10.02 38.63
C THR A 434 -0.35 9.58 40.00
N GLY A 435 -0.80 10.21 41.09
CA GLY A 435 -0.25 10.02 42.43
C GLY A 435 1.15 10.64 42.62
N GLY A 436 1.64 11.40 41.64
CA GLY A 436 2.96 12.02 41.68
C GLY A 436 3.11 13.14 42.70
N GLU A 437 4.31 13.28 43.22
CA GLU A 437 4.68 14.34 44.17
C GLU A 437 5.67 15.28 43.52
N LEU A 438 5.50 16.59 43.71
CA LEU A 438 6.49 17.55 43.24
C LEU A 438 7.79 17.37 44.04
N ARG A 439 8.90 17.20 43.33
CA ARG A 439 10.23 17.13 43.89
C ARG A 439 10.75 18.56 44.06
N GLY A 440 10.98 18.95 45.31
CA GLY A 440 11.56 20.24 45.69
C GLY A 440 13.06 20.33 45.45
#